data_AF-A0A7S3WKZ6-F1
#
_entry.id   AF-A0A7S3WKZ6-F1
#
_cell.length_a   1.000
_cell.length_b   1.000
_cell.length_c   1.000
_cell.angle_alpha   90.00
_cell.angle_beta   90.00
_cell.angle_gamma   90.00
#
_symmetry.space_group_name_H-M   'P 1'
#
loop_
_entity.id
_entity.type
_entity.pdbx_description
1 polymer ?
#
loop_
_entity_poly.entity_id
_entity_poly.type
_entity_poly.pdbx_seq_one_letter_code
_entity_poly.pdbx_strand_id
1 'polypeptide(L)'
;GYSRGSASAAPAAAVPGLLRVVSSSDASAEPFGAALRAARRAKTPLLMRSAARRLPCVAGAWGGGAEDTATALCERAADAPVRAFVSPTGELWLDGGNSPRAVLTSTMSSETTLRGFLDEPAQGLGRHWPRRYLVEPLDAPACSRLAADAKEAGFARLLSSAFGAPCRMHKFFVARGGTRTQLHRDGLDNIFVCAVGRRTFALGDEELPIEEEPGSISAAEAYQRPARAAAALRLEQVTLEAGDALYVPCGCWHEVEAHADQAAPYSCAVNWYFDAELETQVELVTEGET
;
A
#
# COMPACT_ATOMS: atom_id res chain seq x y z
N GLY A 1 -5.80 -37.50 42.94
CA GLY A 1 -6.02 -36.12 42.49
C GLY A 1 -4.67 -35.44 42.37
N TYR A 2 -4.27 -35.05 41.15
CA TYR A 2 -3.02 -34.33 40.91
C TYR A 2 -3.33 -32.83 40.83
N SER A 3 -2.87 -32.07 41.80
CA SER A 3 -2.94 -30.60 41.79
C SER A 3 -1.83 -30.07 40.87
N ARG A 4 -2.20 -29.37 39.79
CA ARG A 4 -1.27 -28.60 38.96
C ARG A 4 -1.01 -27.26 39.66
N GLY A 5 0.20 -27.07 40.16
CA GLY A 5 0.66 -25.75 40.61
C GLY A 5 0.80 -24.81 39.41
N SER A 6 0.13 -23.65 39.46
CA SER A 6 0.29 -22.59 38.48
C SER A 6 1.58 -21.83 38.78
N ALA A 7 2.62 -22.04 37.98
CA ALA A 7 3.77 -21.16 37.94
C ALA A 7 3.32 -19.83 37.31
N SER A 8 3.40 -18.74 38.09
CA SER A 8 3.23 -17.38 37.60
C SER A 8 4.39 -17.07 36.65
N ALA A 9 4.10 -16.97 35.35
CA ALA A 9 5.05 -16.51 34.36
C ALA A 9 5.34 -15.02 34.59
N ALA A 10 6.61 -14.65 34.63
CA ALA A 10 7.03 -13.26 34.64
C ALA A 10 6.46 -12.54 33.39
N PRO A 11 6.06 -11.26 33.50
CA PRO A 11 5.58 -10.50 32.36
C PRO A 11 6.69 -10.40 31.31
N ALA A 12 6.42 -10.89 30.10
CA ALA A 12 7.32 -10.73 28.97
C ALA A 12 7.57 -9.23 28.74
N ALA A 13 8.83 -8.85 28.58
CA ALA A 13 9.19 -7.48 28.23
C ALA A 13 8.44 -7.06 26.95
N ALA A 14 7.85 -5.86 26.95
CA ALA A 14 7.14 -5.34 25.80
C ALA A 14 8.10 -5.24 24.60
N VAL A 15 7.89 -6.09 23.60
CA VAL A 15 8.59 -6.00 22.32
C VAL A 15 8.18 -4.67 21.67
N PRO A 16 9.12 -3.78 21.29
CA PRO A 16 8.80 -2.57 20.55
C PRO A 16 7.92 -2.89 19.33
N GLY A 17 6.89 -2.08 19.09
CA GLY A 17 6.02 -2.24 17.92
C GLY A 17 6.80 -2.08 16.61
N LEU A 18 6.37 -2.80 15.58
CA LEU A 18 6.92 -2.72 14.22
C LEU A 18 6.57 -1.36 13.59
N LEU A 19 5.44 -0.76 13.95
CA LEU A 19 4.98 0.50 13.39
C LEU A 19 5.35 1.71 14.27
N ARG A 20 5.94 2.73 13.64
CA ARG A 20 6.05 4.07 14.22
C ARG A 20 4.89 4.94 13.77
N VAL A 21 4.37 5.77 14.65
CA VAL A 21 3.29 6.73 14.33
C VAL A 21 3.77 8.14 14.63
N VAL A 22 3.61 9.03 13.66
CA VAL A 22 3.88 10.47 13.81
C VAL A 22 2.63 11.22 13.38
N SER A 23 2.23 12.21 14.19
CA SER A 23 1.13 13.11 13.86
C SER A 23 1.68 14.49 13.58
N SER A 24 1.26 15.11 12.47
CA SER A 24 1.51 16.55 12.29
C SER A 24 0.38 17.33 12.92
N SER A 25 0.62 17.98 14.07
CA SER A 25 -0.32 19.00 14.56
C SER A 25 -0.31 20.20 13.62
N ASP A 26 0.86 20.60 13.11
CA ASP A 26 1.00 21.83 12.33
C ASP A 26 2.08 21.74 11.24
N ALA A 27 1.61 21.84 9.99
CA ALA A 27 2.17 22.46 8.79
C ALA A 27 3.68 22.45 8.39
N SER A 28 4.65 22.05 9.20
CA SER A 28 6.06 22.07 8.78
C SER A 28 6.49 20.75 8.14
N ALA A 29 7.10 20.85 6.95
CA ALA A 29 7.58 19.71 6.19
C ALA A 29 8.83 19.05 6.83
N GLU A 30 9.52 19.76 7.71
CA GLU A 30 10.83 19.35 8.25
C GLU A 30 10.75 18.18 9.25
N PRO A 31 9.84 18.19 10.26
CA PRO A 31 9.64 17.05 11.16
C PRO A 31 9.22 15.77 10.43
N PHE A 32 8.36 15.92 9.40
CA PHE A 32 7.95 14.81 8.55
C PHE A 32 9.14 14.22 7.79
N GLY A 33 9.92 15.06 7.11
CA GLY A 33 11.09 14.60 6.36
C GLY A 33 12.13 13.94 7.27
N ALA A 34 12.33 14.46 8.48
CA ALA A 34 13.25 13.87 9.45
C ALA A 34 12.78 12.50 9.94
N ALA A 35 11.49 12.36 10.28
CA ALA A 35 10.90 11.09 10.70
C ALA A 35 10.97 10.04 9.59
N LEU A 36 10.65 10.42 8.35
CA LEU A 36 10.71 9.53 7.19
C LEU A 36 12.14 9.06 6.91
N ARG A 37 13.13 9.97 6.93
CA ARG A 37 14.54 9.61 6.81
C ARG A 37 14.99 8.63 7.90
N ALA A 38 14.54 8.83 9.14
CA ALA A 38 14.87 7.96 10.25
C ALA A 38 14.22 6.57 10.10
N ALA A 39 12.94 6.51 9.69
CA ALA A 39 12.22 5.28 9.44
C ALA A 39 12.84 4.48 8.28
N ARG A 40 13.23 5.15 7.20
CA ARG A 40 13.92 4.55 6.05
C ARG A 40 15.25 3.92 6.42
N ARG A 41 16.10 4.65 7.17
CA ARG A 41 17.37 4.11 7.68
C ARG A 41 17.19 2.89 8.59
N ALA A 42 16.10 2.87 9.36
CA ALA A 42 15.78 1.78 10.26
C ALA A 42 14.94 0.67 9.60
N LYS A 43 14.61 0.78 8.31
CA LYS A 43 13.68 -0.10 7.58
C LYS A 43 12.39 -0.42 8.37
N THR A 44 11.86 0.61 9.04
CA THR A 44 10.70 0.47 9.92
C THR A 44 9.48 1.15 9.29
N PRO A 45 8.32 0.49 9.22
CA PRO A 45 7.07 1.14 8.81
C PRO A 45 6.77 2.41 9.62
N LEU A 46 6.26 3.42 8.92
CA LEU A 46 5.94 4.72 9.53
C LEU A 46 4.60 5.24 9.04
N LEU A 47 3.64 5.36 9.95
CA LEU A 47 2.36 6.02 9.73
C LEU A 47 2.49 7.51 10.03
N MET A 48 2.06 8.34 9.09
CA MET A 48 2.15 9.79 9.12
C MET A 48 0.74 10.37 9.00
N ARG A 49 0.15 10.70 10.16
CA ARG A 49 -1.26 11.12 10.23
C ARG A 49 -1.46 12.47 9.57
N SER A 50 -2.46 12.52 8.68
CA SER A 50 -2.89 13.71 7.94
C SER A 50 -1.77 14.41 7.16
N ALA A 51 -0.69 13.69 6.83
CA ALA A 51 0.46 14.25 6.12
C ALA A 51 0.13 14.70 4.70
N ALA A 52 -0.83 14.02 4.06
CA ALA A 52 -1.27 14.27 2.71
C ALA A 52 -2.57 15.10 2.63
N ARG A 53 -3.09 15.62 3.76
CA ARG A 53 -4.38 16.35 3.81
C ARG A 53 -4.50 17.54 2.87
N ARG A 54 -3.35 18.09 2.44
CA ARG A 54 -3.27 19.25 1.54
C ARG A 54 -3.15 18.88 0.07
N LEU A 55 -2.95 17.60 -0.26
CA LEU A 55 -2.96 17.17 -1.65
C LEU A 55 -4.35 17.43 -2.23
N PRO A 56 -4.47 18.01 -3.44
CA PRO A 56 -5.77 18.23 -4.06
C PRO A 56 -6.65 16.97 -4.07
N CYS A 57 -6.09 15.81 -4.41
CA CYS A 57 -6.80 14.53 -4.42
C CYS A 57 -7.47 14.17 -3.07
N VAL A 58 -6.90 14.64 -1.96
CA VAL A 58 -7.43 14.43 -0.59
C VAL A 58 -8.31 15.61 -0.16
N ALA A 59 -7.94 16.84 -0.50
CA ALA A 59 -8.60 18.07 -0.08
C ALA A 59 -9.96 18.33 -0.78
N GLY A 60 -10.53 17.30 -1.43
CA GLY A 60 -11.85 17.33 -2.05
C GLY A 60 -11.84 17.20 -3.57
N ALA A 61 -10.67 17.20 -4.24
CA ALA A 61 -10.66 17.01 -5.69
C ALA A 61 -11.24 15.64 -6.08
N TRP A 62 -11.04 14.60 -5.28
CA TRP A 62 -11.65 13.29 -5.53
C TRP A 62 -12.89 13.03 -4.67
N GLY A 63 -13.51 14.08 -4.12
CA GLY A 63 -14.74 14.00 -3.33
C GLY A 63 -14.54 13.77 -1.83
N GLY A 64 -15.61 13.99 -1.05
CA GLY A 64 -15.71 13.72 0.39
C GLY A 64 -16.79 12.70 0.77
N GLY A 65 -17.47 12.14 -0.25
CA GLY A 65 -18.54 11.17 -0.14
C GLY A 65 -18.68 10.30 -1.41
N ALA A 66 -19.67 9.42 -1.45
CA ALA A 66 -19.75 8.27 -2.35
C ALA A 66 -19.98 8.64 -3.81
N GLU A 67 -21.12 9.27 -4.04
CA GLU A 67 -21.53 9.78 -5.34
C GLU A 67 -20.60 10.91 -5.78
N ASP A 68 -20.10 11.70 -4.82
CA ASP A 68 -19.11 12.74 -5.05
C ASP A 68 -17.80 12.15 -5.59
N THR A 69 -17.32 11.03 -5.04
CA THR A 69 -16.05 10.40 -5.46
C THR A 69 -16.16 9.85 -6.87
N ALA A 70 -17.21 9.08 -7.16
CA ALA A 70 -17.40 8.49 -8.48
C ALA A 70 -17.56 9.58 -9.56
N THR A 71 -18.36 10.61 -9.26
CA THR A 71 -18.54 11.78 -10.12
C THR A 71 -17.21 12.50 -10.35
N ALA A 72 -16.49 12.83 -9.27
CA ALA A 72 -15.25 13.59 -9.34
C ALA A 72 -14.15 12.85 -10.13
N LEU A 73 -14.02 11.53 -9.96
CA LEU A 73 -13.08 10.73 -10.74
C LEU A 73 -13.49 10.65 -12.22
N CYS A 74 -14.79 10.47 -12.51
CA CYS A 74 -15.31 10.47 -13.88
C CYS A 74 -15.08 11.81 -14.59
N GLU A 75 -15.28 12.94 -13.93
CA GLU A 75 -15.02 14.27 -14.50
C GLU A 75 -13.57 14.47 -14.94
N ARG A 76 -12.63 13.72 -14.34
CA ARG A 76 -11.19 13.79 -14.62
C ARG A 76 -10.74 12.81 -15.69
N ALA A 77 -11.27 11.60 -15.66
CA ALA A 77 -10.71 10.48 -16.40
C ALA A 77 -11.75 9.39 -16.74
N ALA A 78 -13.04 9.74 -16.93
CA ALA A 78 -14.11 8.78 -17.21
C ALA A 78 -13.75 7.72 -18.27
N ASP A 79 -13.17 8.17 -19.39
CA ASP A 79 -12.86 7.32 -20.54
C ASP A 79 -11.44 6.73 -20.49
N ALA A 80 -10.72 6.93 -19.38
CA ALA A 80 -9.41 6.32 -19.22
C ALA A 80 -9.56 4.80 -19.25
N PRO A 81 -8.83 4.09 -20.13
CA PRO A 81 -8.82 2.64 -20.12
C PRO A 81 -8.19 2.18 -18.82
N VAL A 82 -8.86 1.24 -18.15
CA VAL A 82 -8.37 0.65 -16.90
C VAL A 82 -8.56 -0.85 -16.92
N ARG A 83 -7.62 -1.55 -16.29
CA ARG A 83 -7.74 -2.96 -15.97
C ARG A 83 -8.35 -3.12 -14.59
N ALA A 84 -9.59 -3.60 -14.56
CA ALA A 84 -10.27 -3.96 -13.33
C ALA A 84 -9.95 -5.40 -12.94
N PHE A 85 -9.46 -5.58 -11.72
CA PHE A 85 -9.30 -6.85 -11.04
C PHE A 85 -10.57 -7.16 -10.26
N VAL A 86 -11.19 -8.31 -10.52
CA VAL A 86 -12.50 -8.68 -9.95
C VAL A 86 -12.42 -10.01 -9.21
N SER A 87 -13.17 -10.10 -8.11
CA SER A 87 -13.25 -11.31 -7.30
C SER A 87 -14.65 -11.47 -6.72
N PRO A 88 -15.23 -12.69 -6.71
CA PRO A 88 -16.51 -12.92 -6.05
C PRO A 88 -16.40 -12.84 -4.51
N THR A 89 -15.23 -13.13 -3.94
CA THR A 89 -14.98 -13.07 -2.48
C THR A 89 -14.47 -11.70 -2.05
N GLY A 90 -13.86 -10.95 -2.98
CA GLY A 90 -13.14 -9.71 -2.69
C GLY A 90 -11.68 -9.92 -2.29
N GLU A 91 -11.23 -11.18 -2.16
CA GLU A 91 -9.81 -11.49 -2.02
C GLU A 91 -9.14 -11.43 -3.39
N LEU A 92 -8.07 -10.65 -3.47
CA LEU A 92 -7.30 -10.41 -4.67
C LEU A 92 -5.87 -10.91 -4.48
N TRP A 93 -5.49 -11.81 -5.37
CA TRP A 93 -4.14 -12.35 -5.42
C TRP A 93 -3.37 -11.65 -6.54
N LEU A 94 -2.11 -11.35 -6.28
CA LEU A 94 -1.23 -10.61 -7.19
C LEU A 94 -0.38 -11.54 -8.06
N ASP A 95 -0.69 -12.83 -8.10
CA ASP A 95 0.13 -13.81 -8.81
C ASP A 95 0.05 -13.62 -10.34
N GLY A 96 1.21 -13.34 -10.95
CA GLY A 96 1.43 -13.49 -12.38
C GLY A 96 1.92 -14.88 -12.77
N GLY A 97 2.06 -15.80 -11.80
CA GLY A 97 2.53 -17.16 -11.97
C GLY A 97 1.44 -18.18 -12.28
N ASN A 98 1.86 -19.32 -12.85
CA ASN A 98 0.99 -20.46 -13.22
C ASN A 98 0.66 -21.38 -12.03
N SER A 99 0.45 -20.85 -10.83
CA SER A 99 0.06 -21.69 -9.70
C SER A 99 -1.38 -22.20 -9.89
N PRO A 100 -1.67 -23.49 -9.72
CA PRO A 100 -3.03 -24.02 -9.79
C PRO A 100 -3.98 -23.35 -8.78
N ARG A 101 -3.47 -22.83 -7.65
CA ARG A 101 -4.26 -22.04 -6.71
C ARG A 101 -4.55 -20.64 -7.25
N ALA A 102 -3.56 -19.99 -7.89
CA ALA A 102 -3.73 -18.73 -8.61
C ALA A 102 -4.78 -18.83 -9.74
N VAL A 103 -4.84 -19.99 -10.40
CA VAL A 103 -5.80 -20.28 -11.48
C VAL A 103 -7.21 -20.59 -10.97
N LEU A 104 -7.33 -21.12 -9.74
CA LEU A 104 -8.62 -21.59 -9.20
C LEU A 104 -9.29 -20.60 -8.23
N THR A 105 -8.55 -19.65 -7.64
CA THR A 105 -9.12 -18.74 -6.63
C THR A 105 -9.08 -17.26 -7.00
N SER A 106 -8.42 -16.85 -8.09
CA SER A 106 -7.66 -15.61 -7.94
C SER A 106 -7.84 -14.65 -9.11
N THR A 107 -8.53 -13.56 -8.81
CA THR A 107 -8.57 -12.32 -9.57
C THR A 107 -8.65 -12.46 -11.09
N MET A 108 -9.87 -12.43 -11.64
CA MET A 108 -10.00 -12.18 -13.08
C MET A 108 -9.70 -10.72 -13.38
N SER A 109 -9.15 -10.44 -14.57
CA SER A 109 -9.07 -9.08 -15.07
C SER A 109 -10.15 -8.81 -16.11
N SER A 110 -10.65 -7.59 -16.15
CA SER A 110 -11.56 -7.10 -17.17
C SER A 110 -11.09 -5.72 -17.60
N GLU A 111 -10.87 -5.57 -18.91
CA GLU A 111 -10.58 -4.28 -19.51
C GLU A 111 -11.88 -3.46 -19.58
N THR A 112 -11.84 -2.23 -19.08
CA THR A 112 -12.99 -1.32 -19.04
C THR A 112 -12.51 0.14 -19.05
N THR A 113 -13.41 1.08 -18.80
CA THR A 113 -13.05 2.47 -18.53
C THR A 113 -13.24 2.79 -17.05
N LEU A 114 -12.63 3.88 -16.55
CA LEU A 114 -12.83 4.31 -15.17
C LEU A 114 -14.33 4.50 -14.85
N ARG A 115 -15.11 5.06 -15.78
CA ARG A 115 -16.58 5.14 -15.65
C ARG A 115 -17.21 3.75 -15.55
N GLY A 116 -16.87 2.84 -16.47
CA GLY A 116 -17.41 1.47 -16.45
C GLY A 116 -17.09 0.70 -15.17
N PHE A 117 -15.95 1.00 -14.53
CA PHE A 117 -15.59 0.50 -13.21
C PHE A 117 -16.45 1.12 -12.09
N LEU A 118 -16.72 2.42 -12.14
CA LEU A 118 -17.42 3.16 -11.09
C LEU A 118 -18.97 3.05 -11.16
N ASP A 119 -19.53 2.71 -12.31
CA ASP A 119 -20.99 2.58 -12.52
C ASP A 119 -21.57 1.39 -11.74
N GLU A 120 -22.54 1.65 -10.84
CA GLU A 120 -23.01 0.65 -9.86
C GLU A 120 -24.35 -0.08 -10.14
N PRO A 121 -25.27 0.25 -11.09
CA PRO A 121 -26.44 -0.65 -11.21
C PRO A 121 -26.99 -1.10 -12.58
N ALA A 122 -26.76 -0.45 -13.73
CA ALA A 122 -27.55 -0.82 -14.93
C ALA A 122 -26.84 -1.76 -15.92
N GLN A 123 -25.58 -1.49 -16.26
CA GLN A 123 -24.86 -2.19 -17.34
C GLN A 123 -23.34 -2.29 -17.09
N GLY A 124 -22.86 -1.77 -15.96
CA GLY A 124 -21.43 -1.67 -15.63
C GLY A 124 -20.86 -2.90 -14.93
N LEU A 125 -19.55 -2.87 -14.70
CA LEU A 125 -18.81 -3.95 -14.04
C LEU A 125 -19.35 -4.23 -12.63
N GLY A 126 -19.83 -3.20 -11.94
CA GLY A 126 -20.32 -3.27 -10.56
C GLY A 126 -21.53 -4.20 -10.36
N ARG A 127 -22.34 -4.42 -11.40
CA ARG A 127 -23.49 -5.36 -11.33
C ARG A 127 -23.05 -6.80 -11.14
N HIS A 128 -21.97 -7.20 -11.82
CA HIS A 128 -21.48 -8.57 -11.82
C HIS A 128 -20.37 -8.79 -10.80
N TRP A 129 -19.64 -7.72 -10.48
CA TRP A 129 -18.45 -7.75 -9.63
C TRP A 129 -18.56 -6.71 -8.52
N PRO A 130 -19.30 -7.02 -7.45
CA PRO A 130 -19.47 -6.12 -6.31
C PRO A 130 -18.17 -5.93 -5.52
N ARG A 131 -17.17 -6.79 -5.69
CA ARG A 131 -15.82 -6.57 -5.18
C ARG A 131 -14.86 -6.48 -6.36
N ARG A 132 -14.21 -5.34 -6.47
CA ARG A 132 -13.36 -4.99 -7.61
C ARG A 132 -12.36 -3.93 -7.21
N TYR A 133 -11.25 -3.96 -7.92
CA TYR A 133 -10.06 -3.18 -7.66
C TYR A 133 -9.43 -2.78 -8.97
N LEU A 134 -8.87 -1.60 -9.03
CA LEU A 134 -8.02 -1.18 -10.14
C LEU A 134 -6.71 -0.68 -9.59
N VAL A 135 -5.66 -0.91 -10.37
CA VAL A 135 -4.34 -0.33 -10.16
C VAL A 135 -3.83 0.14 -11.52
N GLU A 136 -3.53 1.43 -11.63
CA GLU A 136 -3.06 2.02 -12.88
C GLU A 136 -1.84 2.92 -12.65
N PRO A 137 -0.89 3.00 -13.60
CA PRO A 137 0.14 4.01 -13.58
C PRO A 137 -0.50 5.40 -13.65
N LEU A 138 -0.17 6.25 -12.69
CA LEU A 138 -0.71 7.61 -12.66
C LEU A 138 -0.10 8.48 -13.79
N ASP A 139 1.05 8.08 -14.31
CA ASP A 139 1.74 8.71 -15.44
C ASP A 139 1.16 8.34 -16.82
N ALA A 140 0.15 7.46 -16.87
CA ALA A 140 -0.55 7.18 -18.12
C ALA A 140 -1.23 8.47 -18.64
N PRO A 141 -1.16 8.78 -19.95
CA PRO A 141 -1.75 10.00 -20.50
C PRO A 141 -3.23 10.21 -20.13
N ALA A 142 -3.99 9.12 -20.09
CA ALA A 142 -5.41 9.12 -19.73
C ALA A 142 -5.67 9.51 -18.25
N CYS A 143 -4.65 9.44 -17.39
CA CYS A 143 -4.72 9.77 -15.97
C CYS A 143 -4.10 11.15 -15.65
N SER A 144 -3.71 11.94 -16.65
CA SER A 144 -2.98 13.21 -16.46
C SER A 144 -3.63 14.19 -15.48
N ARG A 145 -4.96 14.32 -15.49
CA ARG A 145 -5.70 15.16 -14.52
C ARG A 145 -5.64 14.59 -13.10
N LEU A 146 -5.78 13.27 -12.95
CA LEU A 146 -5.59 12.60 -11.66
C LEU A 146 -4.15 12.77 -11.15
N ALA A 147 -3.17 12.73 -12.05
CA ALA A 147 -1.77 12.96 -11.73
C ALA A 147 -1.53 14.37 -11.20
N ALA A 148 -2.13 15.39 -11.81
CA ALA A 148 -2.03 16.77 -11.36
C ALA A 148 -2.57 16.96 -9.92
N ASP A 149 -3.65 16.26 -9.56
CA ASP A 149 -4.23 16.34 -8.22
C ASP A 149 -3.40 15.63 -7.14
N ALA A 150 -2.69 14.58 -7.53
CA ALA A 150 -1.95 13.73 -6.60
C ALA A 150 -0.49 14.14 -6.45
N LYS A 151 0.13 14.68 -7.51
CA LYS A 151 1.56 15.01 -7.58
C LYS A 151 1.83 16.48 -7.32
N GLU A 152 1.22 17.02 -6.26
CA GLU A 152 1.48 18.39 -5.83
C GLU A 152 2.98 18.57 -5.55
N ALA A 153 3.55 19.66 -6.08
CA ALA A 153 4.99 19.86 -6.15
C ALA A 153 5.67 19.94 -4.77
N GLY A 154 5.01 20.54 -3.77
CA GLY A 154 5.48 20.59 -2.39
C GLY A 154 5.65 19.21 -1.77
N PHE A 155 4.62 18.36 -1.86
CA PHE A 155 4.69 16.99 -1.35
C PHE A 155 5.71 16.14 -2.11
N ALA A 156 5.76 16.24 -3.43
CA ALA A 156 6.75 15.55 -4.27
C ALA A 156 8.19 15.91 -3.86
N ARG A 157 8.50 17.21 -3.70
CA ARG A 157 9.82 17.68 -3.26
C ARG A 157 10.19 17.18 -1.86
N LEU A 158 9.22 17.15 -0.95
CA LEU A 158 9.43 16.63 0.40
C LEU A 158 9.84 15.16 0.38
N LEU A 159 9.11 14.32 -0.37
CA LEU A 159 9.44 12.91 -0.51
C LEU A 159 10.81 12.72 -1.18
N SER A 160 11.05 13.36 -2.33
CA SER A 160 12.35 13.23 -3.01
C SER A 160 13.53 13.70 -2.16
N SER A 161 13.35 14.76 -1.34
CA SER A 161 14.38 15.19 -0.39
C SER A 161 14.60 14.18 0.75
N ALA A 162 13.54 13.51 1.23
CA ALA A 162 13.65 12.48 2.27
C ALA A 162 14.32 11.20 1.74
N PHE A 163 14.09 10.84 0.47
CA PHE A 163 14.70 9.68 -0.17
C PHE A 163 16.08 9.96 -0.79
N GLY A 164 16.43 11.23 -0.99
CA GLY A 164 17.64 11.60 -1.73
C GLY A 164 17.60 11.22 -3.22
N ALA A 165 16.42 10.90 -3.74
CA ALA A 165 16.21 10.37 -5.09
C ALA A 165 14.84 10.79 -5.65
N PRO A 166 14.68 10.87 -6.98
CA PRO A 166 13.36 11.05 -7.59
C PRO A 166 12.47 9.82 -7.34
N CYS A 167 11.16 10.05 -7.32
CA CYS A 167 10.17 8.96 -7.31
C CYS A 167 10.28 8.16 -8.62
N ARG A 168 10.37 6.83 -8.53
CA ARG A 168 10.51 5.93 -9.67
C ARG A 168 9.19 5.75 -10.41
N MET A 169 8.10 5.57 -9.67
CA MET A 169 6.78 5.39 -10.27
C MET A 169 5.65 5.75 -9.31
N HIS A 170 4.51 6.11 -9.89
CA HIS A 170 3.30 6.44 -9.16
C HIS A 170 2.17 5.50 -9.60
N LYS A 171 1.45 4.94 -8.63
CA LYS A 171 0.28 4.10 -8.90
C LYS A 171 -0.96 4.71 -8.28
N PHE A 172 -2.05 4.66 -9.04
CA PHE A 172 -3.39 5.02 -8.61
C PHE A 172 -4.16 3.74 -8.30
N PHE A 173 -4.91 3.76 -7.20
CA PHE A 173 -5.73 2.63 -6.79
C PHE A 173 -7.15 3.08 -6.51
N VAL A 174 -8.12 2.31 -6.99
CA VAL A 174 -9.52 2.40 -6.55
C VAL A 174 -9.98 1.00 -6.19
N ALA A 175 -10.57 0.86 -5.01
CA ALA A 175 -11.12 -0.40 -4.54
C ALA A 175 -12.55 -0.18 -4.08
N ARG A 176 -13.47 -1.06 -4.45
CA ARG A 176 -14.74 -1.15 -3.74
C ARG A 176 -14.45 -1.71 -2.34
N GLY A 177 -15.12 -1.22 -1.31
CA GLY A 177 -14.90 -1.73 0.04
C GLY A 177 -15.16 -3.24 0.16
N GLY A 178 -14.59 -3.86 1.18
CA GLY A 178 -14.53 -5.32 1.37
C GLY A 178 -13.65 -6.04 0.35
N THR A 179 -12.74 -5.30 -0.29
CA THR A 179 -11.74 -5.86 -1.20
C THR A 179 -10.39 -5.89 -0.48
N ARG A 180 -9.70 -7.02 -0.57
CA ARG A 180 -8.44 -7.28 0.14
C ARG A 180 -7.38 -7.76 -0.83
N THR A 181 -6.25 -7.07 -0.88
CA THR A 181 -5.04 -7.54 -1.55
C THR A 181 -4.28 -8.44 -0.59
N GLN A 182 -3.92 -9.63 -1.04
CA GLN A 182 -3.20 -10.64 -0.27
C GLN A 182 -1.94 -10.11 0.42
N LEU A 183 -1.46 -10.83 1.42
CA LEU A 183 -0.16 -10.60 2.04
C LEU A 183 0.96 -10.76 0.98
N HIS A 184 1.74 -9.71 0.77
CA HIS A 184 2.85 -9.67 -0.19
C HIS A 184 3.92 -8.69 0.28
N ARG A 185 5.04 -8.61 -0.44
CA ARG A 185 6.06 -7.57 -0.28
C ARG A 185 6.47 -7.01 -1.62
N ASP A 186 6.86 -5.74 -1.62
CA ASP A 186 7.35 -5.04 -2.80
C ASP A 186 8.88 -4.90 -2.75
N GLY A 187 9.53 -4.96 -3.92
CA GLY A 187 10.96 -4.69 -4.08
C GLY A 187 11.36 -3.21 -4.09
N LEU A 188 10.46 -2.30 -3.70
CA LEU A 188 10.67 -0.85 -3.69
C LEU A 188 10.16 -0.27 -2.37
N ASP A 189 10.79 0.81 -1.91
CA ASP A 189 10.25 1.61 -0.82
C ASP A 189 8.96 2.30 -1.30
N ASN A 190 7.90 2.29 -0.47
CA ASN A 190 6.58 2.77 -0.87
C ASN A 190 6.03 3.80 0.13
N ILE A 191 5.57 4.95 -0.38
CA ILE A 191 4.71 5.88 0.35
C ILE A 191 3.28 5.71 -0.16
N PHE A 192 2.45 5.06 0.65
CA PHE A 192 1.04 4.82 0.39
C PHE A 192 0.20 5.96 0.98
N VAL A 193 -0.56 6.68 0.16
CA VAL A 193 -1.46 7.75 0.60
C VAL A 193 -2.91 7.29 0.43
N CYS A 194 -3.68 7.31 1.52
CA CYS A 194 -5.13 7.13 1.43
C CYS A 194 -5.77 8.47 1.04
N ALA A 195 -6.34 8.56 -0.16
CA ALA A 195 -6.93 9.78 -0.67
C ALA A 195 -8.42 9.91 -0.33
N VAL A 196 -9.15 8.80 -0.42
CA VAL A 196 -10.59 8.71 -0.13
C VAL A 196 -10.89 7.40 0.59
N GLY A 197 -11.84 7.44 1.52
CA GLY A 197 -12.30 6.28 2.30
C GLY A 197 -11.24 5.83 3.31
N ARG A 198 -11.19 4.52 3.57
CA ARG A 198 -10.31 3.92 4.59
C ARG A 198 -9.65 2.66 4.09
N ARG A 199 -8.43 2.40 4.57
CA ARG A 199 -7.71 1.14 4.33
C ARG A 199 -7.03 0.63 5.59
N THR A 200 -7.12 -0.67 5.83
CA THR A 200 -6.37 -1.34 6.89
C THR A 200 -5.21 -2.10 6.28
N PHE A 201 -4.03 -1.90 6.84
CA PHE A 201 -2.83 -2.67 6.55
C PHE A 201 -2.58 -3.65 7.69
N ALA A 202 -2.21 -4.88 7.36
CA ALA A 202 -1.56 -5.80 8.29
C ALA A 202 -0.10 -5.91 7.88
N LEU A 203 0.82 -5.46 8.73
CA LEU A 203 2.24 -5.30 8.45
C LEU A 203 3.07 -6.38 9.16
N GLY A 204 4.04 -6.93 8.46
CA GLY A 204 4.96 -7.94 8.95
C GLY A 204 6.42 -7.59 8.69
N ASP A 205 7.30 -8.11 9.53
CA ASP A 205 8.76 -7.98 9.37
C ASP A 205 9.26 -8.72 8.12
N GLU A 206 10.30 -8.22 7.46
CA GLU A 206 10.92 -8.85 6.28
C GLU A 206 11.38 -10.31 6.57
N GLU A 207 11.81 -10.59 7.81
CA GLU A 207 12.28 -11.91 8.24
C GLU A 207 11.15 -12.94 8.45
N LEU A 208 9.88 -12.57 8.25
CA LEU A 208 8.78 -13.53 8.36
C LEU A 208 9.00 -14.70 7.39
N PRO A 209 8.92 -15.96 7.87
CA PRO A 209 9.19 -17.15 7.05
C PRO A 209 7.99 -17.51 6.17
N ILE A 210 7.48 -16.55 5.39
CA ILE A 210 6.36 -16.70 4.44
C ILE A 210 6.95 -16.93 3.05
N GLU A 211 7.82 -17.93 2.93
CA GLU A 211 8.28 -18.41 1.64
C GLU A 211 7.38 -19.60 1.31
N GLU A 212 6.34 -19.38 0.48
CA GLU A 212 5.73 -20.41 -0.42
C GLU A 212 4.30 -20.09 -0.91
N GLU A 213 3.62 -19.02 -0.49
CA GLU A 213 2.29 -18.74 -1.07
C GLU A 213 2.40 -18.09 -2.47
N PRO A 214 1.78 -18.68 -3.50
CA PRO A 214 1.76 -18.13 -4.86
C PRO A 214 1.28 -16.67 -4.89
N GLY A 215 2.03 -15.81 -5.60
CA GLY A 215 1.77 -14.37 -5.73
C GLY A 215 2.47 -13.46 -4.70
N SER A 216 3.32 -14.01 -3.83
CA SER A 216 3.99 -13.25 -2.76
C SER A 216 5.20 -12.39 -3.20
N ILE A 217 5.49 -12.21 -4.50
CA ILE A 217 6.75 -11.56 -4.93
C ILE A 217 6.55 -10.55 -6.07
N SER A 218 6.57 -9.25 -5.74
CA SER A 218 6.90 -8.17 -6.69
C SER A 218 8.43 -7.94 -6.70
N ALA A 219 9.12 -8.71 -7.53
CA ALA A 219 10.45 -8.45 -8.14
C ALA A 219 11.71 -8.27 -7.24
N ALA A 220 12.37 -9.39 -6.89
CA ALA A 220 13.83 -9.58 -6.98
C ALA A 220 14.20 -11.04 -6.64
N GLU A 221 14.92 -11.74 -7.54
CA GLU A 221 15.35 -13.14 -7.36
C GLU A 221 16.22 -13.36 -6.10
N ALA A 222 16.93 -12.32 -5.64
CA ALA A 222 17.84 -12.40 -4.49
C ALA A 222 17.16 -12.73 -3.14
N TYR A 223 15.83 -12.65 -3.05
CA TYR A 223 15.07 -12.83 -1.81
C TYR A 223 14.32 -14.17 -1.71
N GLN A 224 14.67 -15.15 -2.55
CA GLN A 224 14.14 -16.52 -2.51
C GLN A 224 15.10 -17.40 -1.69
N ARG A 225 14.85 -17.58 -0.39
CA ARG A 225 15.53 -18.57 0.46
C ARG A 225 14.62 -19.79 0.69
N PRO A 226 15.11 -20.89 1.31
CA PRO A 226 14.29 -22.06 1.61
C PRO A 226 13.91 -22.16 3.10
N ALA A 227 12.59 -22.29 3.31
CA ALA A 227 11.84 -23.01 4.34
C ALA A 227 12.38 -23.03 5.79
N ARG A 228 11.66 -22.37 6.71
CA ARG A 228 11.78 -22.60 8.16
C ARG A 228 10.42 -22.64 8.87
N ALA A 229 10.43 -23.35 10.00
CA ALA A 229 9.27 -23.79 10.78
C ALA A 229 8.30 -22.66 11.21
N ALA A 230 7.01 -23.02 11.22
CA ALA A 230 5.84 -22.21 11.52
C ALA A 230 5.88 -21.51 12.89
N ALA A 231 6.62 -20.40 12.99
CA ALA A 231 6.39 -19.41 14.02
C ALA A 231 5.06 -18.71 13.75
N ALA A 232 4.26 -18.46 14.80
CA ALA A 232 3.01 -17.72 14.67
C ALA A 232 3.29 -16.33 14.07
N LEU A 233 2.79 -16.07 12.88
CA LEU A 233 2.96 -14.80 12.17
C LEU A 233 2.34 -13.68 13.01
N ARG A 234 3.17 -12.75 13.48
CA ARG A 234 2.70 -11.55 14.18
C ARG A 234 2.62 -10.41 13.18
N LEU A 235 1.40 -10.06 12.77
CA LEU A 235 1.15 -8.89 11.96
C LEU A 235 0.65 -7.74 12.84
N GLU A 236 1.20 -6.54 12.64
CA GLU A 236 0.72 -5.32 13.27
C GLU A 236 -0.30 -4.64 12.34
N GLN A 237 -1.49 -4.36 12.85
CA GLN A 237 -2.56 -3.76 12.07
C GLN A 237 -2.61 -2.23 12.24
N VAL A 238 -2.81 -1.52 11.13
CA VAL A 238 -3.00 -0.07 11.12
C VAL A 238 -4.07 0.32 10.12
N THR A 239 -4.96 1.24 10.52
CA THR A 239 -5.98 1.81 9.63
C THR A 239 -5.60 3.23 9.25
N LEU A 240 -5.61 3.51 7.95
CA LEU A 240 -5.42 4.80 7.34
C LEU A 240 -6.78 5.42 7.03
N GLU A 241 -6.91 6.68 7.40
CA GLU A 241 -8.00 7.56 7.00
C GLU A 241 -7.57 8.43 5.82
N ALA A 242 -8.53 9.10 5.17
CA ALA A 242 -8.22 10.06 4.12
C ALA A 242 -7.22 11.13 4.59
N GLY A 243 -6.12 11.27 3.85
CA GLY A 243 -5.01 12.18 4.15
C GLY A 243 -3.87 11.59 4.97
N ASP A 244 -4.00 10.36 5.46
CA ASP A 244 -2.88 9.64 6.05
C ASP A 244 -1.92 9.12 4.96
N ALA A 245 -0.64 9.07 5.32
CA ALA A 245 0.40 8.44 4.52
C ALA A 245 1.10 7.35 5.34
N LEU A 246 1.39 6.20 4.73
CA LEU A 246 2.14 5.11 5.31
C LEU A 246 3.40 4.86 4.48
N TYR A 247 4.56 4.94 5.13
CA TYR A 247 5.79 4.40 4.59
C TYR A 247 5.85 2.90 4.85
N VAL A 248 5.95 2.13 3.78
CA VAL A 248 6.18 0.69 3.77
C VAL A 248 7.58 0.46 3.20
N PRO A 249 8.53 -0.01 4.02
CA PRO A 249 9.87 -0.32 3.55
C PRO A 249 9.86 -1.41 2.47
N CYS A 250 10.80 -1.34 1.54
CA CYS A 250 11.11 -2.46 0.65
C CYS A 250 11.28 -3.75 1.48
N GLY A 251 10.70 -4.86 1.01
CA GLY A 251 10.76 -6.16 1.70
C GLY A 251 9.75 -6.38 2.83
N CYS A 252 9.12 -5.32 3.34
CA CYS A 252 8.11 -5.42 4.40
C CYS A 252 6.84 -6.12 3.89
N TRP A 253 6.43 -7.18 4.59
CA TRP A 253 5.19 -7.88 4.30
C TRP A 253 4.00 -7.01 4.64
N HIS A 254 3.03 -6.96 3.74
CA HIS A 254 1.79 -6.23 3.95
C HIS A 254 0.60 -6.84 3.23
N GLU A 255 -0.54 -6.86 3.92
CA GLU A 255 -1.86 -7.13 3.37
C GLU A 255 -2.68 -5.84 3.45
N VAL A 256 -3.56 -5.59 2.47
CA VAL A 256 -4.33 -4.33 2.44
C VAL A 256 -5.81 -4.62 2.22
N GLU A 257 -6.65 -4.18 3.14
CA GLU A 257 -8.11 -4.22 3.01
C GLU A 257 -8.67 -2.81 2.80
N ALA A 258 -9.47 -2.64 1.75
CA ALA A 258 -10.26 -1.44 1.53
C ALA A 258 -11.60 -1.57 2.24
N HIS A 259 -11.98 -0.55 3.00
CA HIS A 259 -13.27 -0.52 3.69
C HIS A 259 -14.30 0.28 2.90
N ALA A 260 -15.56 -0.16 2.99
CA ALA A 260 -16.69 0.66 2.62
C ALA A 260 -17.31 1.21 3.89
N ASP A 261 -17.76 2.45 3.85
CA ASP A 261 -18.71 2.98 4.81
C ASP A 261 -19.91 3.59 4.06
N GLN A 262 -20.93 4.03 4.81
CA GLN A 262 -22.13 4.63 4.21
C GLN A 262 -21.80 5.87 3.39
N ALA A 263 -20.74 6.59 3.75
CA ALA A 263 -20.32 7.81 3.09
C ALA A 263 -19.43 7.54 1.86
N ALA A 264 -18.73 6.41 1.78
CA ALA A 264 -17.78 6.10 0.72
C ALA A 264 -17.77 4.58 0.39
N PRO A 265 -18.41 4.14 -0.71
CA PRO A 265 -18.38 2.78 -1.20
C PRO A 265 -17.00 2.38 -1.74
N TYR A 266 -16.18 3.36 -2.10
CA TYR A 266 -14.86 3.20 -2.68
C TYR A 266 -13.78 3.76 -1.75
N SER A 267 -12.62 3.12 -1.76
CA SER A 267 -11.38 3.69 -1.26
C SER A 267 -10.42 3.98 -2.40
N CYS A 268 -9.94 5.22 -2.45
CA CYS A 268 -8.94 5.67 -3.42
C CYS A 268 -7.59 5.88 -2.73
N ALA A 269 -6.50 5.53 -3.41
CA ALA A 269 -5.16 5.71 -2.89
C ALA A 269 -4.15 6.01 -3.99
N VAL A 270 -3.00 6.56 -3.58
CA VAL A 270 -1.85 6.83 -4.46
C VAL A 270 -0.59 6.31 -3.79
N ASN A 271 0.21 5.55 -4.53
CA ASN A 271 1.54 5.14 -4.09
C ASN A 271 2.62 5.95 -4.79
N TRP A 272 3.69 6.20 -4.06
CA TRP A 272 4.94 6.76 -4.57
C TRP A 272 6.04 5.75 -4.27
N TYR A 273 6.62 5.18 -5.31
CA TYR A 273 7.65 4.16 -5.20
C TYR A 273 9.04 4.75 -5.41
N PHE A 274 9.98 4.36 -4.57
CA PHE A 274 11.38 4.78 -4.62
C PHE A 274 12.26 3.53 -4.68
N ASP A 275 13.40 3.65 -5.37
CA ASP A 275 14.41 2.61 -5.28
C ASP A 275 14.84 2.44 -3.82
N ALA A 276 14.92 1.19 -3.38
CA ALA A 276 15.53 0.90 -2.10
C ALA A 276 16.96 1.44 -2.12
N GLU A 277 17.39 2.06 -1.03
CA GLU A 277 18.79 2.37 -0.83
C GLU A 277 19.56 1.05 -0.94
N LEU A 278 20.24 0.83 -2.07
CA LEU A 278 21.25 -0.21 -2.14
C LEU A 278 22.27 0.23 -1.10
N GLU A 279 22.43 -0.54 -0.02
CA GLU A 279 23.63 -0.40 0.79
C GLU A 279 24.77 -0.62 -0.19
N THR A 280 25.33 0.48 -0.68
CA THR A 280 26.59 0.47 -1.38
C THR A 280 27.54 -0.02 -0.31
N GLN A 281 27.77 -1.33 -0.28
CA GLN A 281 28.92 -1.92 0.39
C GLN A 281 30.12 -1.36 -0.36
N VAL A 282 30.48 -0.13 0.00
CA VAL A 282 31.83 0.36 -0.19
C VAL A 282 32.62 -0.41 0.85
N GLU A 283 32.88 -1.69 0.57
CA GLU A 283 34.09 -2.32 1.05
C GLU A 283 35.20 -1.42 0.50
N LEU A 284 35.65 -0.50 1.36
CA LEU A 284 36.95 0.11 1.21
C LEU A 284 37.92 -1.07 1.26
N VAL A 285 38.24 -1.63 0.10
CA VAL A 285 39.45 -2.39 -0.11
C VAL A 285 40.56 -1.40 0.21
N THR A 286 40.96 -1.37 1.47
CA THR A 286 42.26 -0.83 1.85
C THR A 286 43.27 -1.74 1.17
N GLU A 287 43.64 -1.40 -0.06
CA GLU A 287 44.86 -1.89 -0.70
C GLU A 287 46.04 -1.42 0.15
N GLY A 288 46.31 -2.19 1.19
CA GLY A 288 47.58 -2.21 1.89
C GLY A 288 48.40 -3.35 1.33
N GLU A 289 49.02 -3.13 0.17
CA GLU A 289 50.23 -3.86 -0.22
C GLU A 289 51.35 -2.83 -0.40
N THR A 290 52.12 -2.69 0.69
CA THR A 290 53.49 -2.20 0.72
C THR A 290 54.45 -3.25 0.17
#